data_AF-A0A529CVI9-F1
#
_entry.id   AF-A0A529CVI9-F1
#
_cell.length_a   1.000
_cell.length_b   1.000
_cell.length_c   1.000
_cell.angle_alpha   90.00
_cell.angle_beta   90.00
_cell.angle_gamma   90.00
#
_symmetry.space_group_name_H-M   'P 1'
#
loop_
_entity.id
_entity.type
_entity.pdbx_description
1 polymer ?
#
loop_
_entity_poly.entity_id
_entity_poly.type
_entity_poly.pdbx_seq_one_letter_code
_entity_poly.pdbx_strand_id
1 'polypeptide(L)'
;MQTRHAIIFALSILSILAISMPVQKAAALEPERYRVYCADDRIEVSFWDIEQMKVRAGSNVCQFQSYTSYSNALNFAQKNFGGEGATCSC
;
A
#
# COMPACT_ATOMS: atom_id res chain seq x y z
N MET A 1 32.22 -33.19 -54.63
CA MET A 1 31.37 -32.25 -53.84
C MET A 1 30.22 -33.02 -53.19
N GLN A 2 30.47 -33.82 -52.14
CA GLN A 2 29.40 -34.66 -51.54
C GLN A 2 29.61 -35.00 -50.05
N THR A 3 30.50 -34.30 -49.36
CA THR A 3 30.86 -34.61 -47.95
C THR A 3 30.70 -33.42 -46.99
N ARG A 4 30.29 -32.26 -47.49
CA ARG A 4 30.20 -31.02 -46.68
C ARG A 4 28.83 -30.74 -46.07
N HIS A 5 27.79 -31.47 -46.48
CA HIS A 5 26.41 -31.14 -46.13
C HIS A 5 25.85 -31.99 -44.98
N ALA A 6 26.55 -33.07 -44.59
CA ALA A 6 26.10 -33.95 -43.52
C ALA A 6 26.43 -33.45 -42.10
N ILE A 7 27.35 -32.49 -41.96
CA ILE A 7 27.84 -32.04 -40.64
C ILE A 7 26.92 -30.97 -40.02
N ILE A 8 26.08 -30.30 -40.82
CA ILE A 8 25.30 -29.14 -40.38
C ILE A 8 23.95 -29.54 -39.72
N PHE A 9 23.55 -30.81 -39.76
CA PHE A 9 22.24 -31.24 -39.24
C PHE A 9 22.25 -31.85 -37.82
N ALA A 10 23.41 -32.04 -37.19
CA ALA A 10 23.50 -32.75 -35.91
C ALA A 10 23.63 -31.85 -34.66
N LEU A 11 23.67 -30.51 -34.81
CA LEU A 11 24.05 -29.59 -33.72
C LEU A 11 22.95 -28.61 -33.26
N SER A 12 21.72 -28.72 -33.78
CA SER A 12 20.63 -27.76 -33.50
C SER A 12 19.67 -28.16 -32.36
N ILE A 13 19.99 -29.18 -31.55
CA ILE A 13 19.18 -29.57 -30.38
C ILE A 13 19.79 -29.00 -29.08
N LEU A 14 20.23 -27.75 -29.10
CA LEU A 14 20.74 -27.09 -27.92
C LEU A 14 19.82 -25.94 -27.52
N SER A 15 19.35 -26.01 -26.27
CA SER A 15 18.95 -24.87 -25.44
C SER A 15 17.51 -24.38 -25.58
N ILE A 16 16.54 -25.19 -25.16
CA ILE A 16 15.36 -24.64 -24.49
C ILE A 16 15.30 -25.24 -23.09
N LEU A 17 16.19 -24.75 -22.21
CA LEU A 17 15.98 -24.86 -20.77
C LEU A 17 14.75 -23.98 -20.47
N ALA A 18 13.59 -24.61 -20.35
CA ALA A 18 12.38 -23.97 -19.88
C ALA A 18 12.63 -23.52 -18.42
N ILE A 19 13.06 -22.28 -18.23
CA ILE A 19 13.14 -21.65 -16.92
C ILE A 19 11.69 -21.44 -16.49
N SER A 20 11.15 -22.38 -15.72
CA SER A 20 9.90 -22.21 -14.99
C SER A 20 10.14 -21.13 -13.93
N MET A 21 9.94 -19.87 -14.29
CA MET A 21 9.89 -18.80 -13.31
C MET A 21 8.60 -18.97 -12.52
N PRO A 22 8.66 -19.13 -11.18
CA PRO A 22 7.44 -19.12 -10.39
C PRO A 22 6.75 -17.79 -10.60
N VAL A 23 5.51 -17.81 -11.09
CA VAL A 23 4.66 -16.63 -11.16
C VAL A 23 4.48 -16.14 -9.72
N GLN A 24 5.20 -15.09 -9.33
CA GLN A 24 4.92 -14.43 -8.05
C GLN A 24 3.48 -13.93 -8.11
N LYS A 25 2.65 -14.44 -7.21
CA LYS A 25 1.30 -13.92 -6.99
C LYS A 25 1.46 -12.43 -6.67
N ALA A 26 0.91 -11.56 -7.50
CA ALA A 26 0.91 -10.13 -7.21
C ALA A 26 0.28 -9.94 -5.82
N ALA A 27 1.05 -9.38 -4.89
CA ALA A 27 0.50 -8.99 -3.59
C ALA A 27 -0.60 -7.95 -3.87
N ALA A 28 -1.78 -8.15 -3.30
CA ALA A 28 -2.80 -7.13 -3.35
C ALA A 28 -2.25 -5.88 -2.64
N LEU A 29 -2.22 -4.75 -3.34
CA LEU A 29 -1.94 -3.47 -2.71
C LEU A 29 -3.05 -3.23 -1.69
N GLU A 30 -2.69 -3.05 -0.42
CA GLU A 30 -3.65 -2.66 0.61
C GLU A 30 -4.31 -1.33 0.18
N PRO A 31 -5.64 -1.23 0.24
CA PRO A 31 -6.34 -0.02 -0.17
C PRO A 31 -5.93 1.15 0.72
N GLU A 32 -5.84 2.35 0.15
CA GLU A 32 -5.63 3.57 0.90
C GLU A 32 -6.68 3.72 2.02
N ARG A 33 -6.23 4.15 3.19
CA ARG A 33 -7.09 4.33 4.36
C ARG A 33 -6.99 5.75 4.87
N TYR A 34 -8.14 6.33 5.19
CA TYR A 34 -8.29 7.58 5.91
C TYR A 34 -8.55 7.26 7.38
N ARG A 35 -7.83 7.94 8.27
CA ARG A 35 -7.83 7.69 9.70
C ARG A 35 -8.20 8.97 10.44
N VAL A 36 -8.94 8.82 11.52
CA VAL A 36 -9.38 9.93 12.38
C VAL A 36 -8.50 9.95 13.61
N TYR A 37 -7.83 11.06 13.83
CA TYR A 37 -6.87 11.28 14.92
C TYR A 37 -7.35 12.34 15.89
N CYS A 38 -6.90 12.25 17.13
CA CYS A 38 -6.66 13.44 17.95
C CYS A 38 -5.18 13.78 17.83
N ALA A 39 -4.87 14.96 17.30
CA ALA A 39 -3.52 15.47 17.15
C ALA A 39 -3.48 16.93 17.58
N ASP A 40 -2.56 17.28 18.49
CA ASP A 40 -2.50 18.63 19.07
C ASP A 40 -3.85 19.09 19.64
N ASP A 41 -4.50 18.20 20.38
CA ASP A 41 -5.83 18.38 21.00
C ASP A 41 -6.95 18.74 20.01
N ARG A 42 -6.76 18.45 18.71
CA ARG A 42 -7.73 18.68 17.65
C ARG A 42 -7.96 17.45 16.79
N ILE A 43 -9.20 17.32 16.31
CA ILE A 43 -9.56 16.25 15.38
C ILE A 43 -8.94 16.53 14.01
N GLU A 44 -8.23 15.54 13.48
CA GLU A 44 -7.66 15.56 12.12
C GLU A 44 -8.03 14.28 11.38
N VAL A 45 -8.46 14.41 10.12
CA VAL A 45 -8.65 13.25 9.24
C VAL A 45 -7.52 13.22 8.21
N SER A 46 -6.79 12.11 8.17
CA SER A 46 -5.61 12.01 7.30
C SER A 46 -5.41 10.61 6.73
N PHE A 47 -4.80 10.54 5.55
CA PHE A 47 -4.36 9.27 4.95
C PHE A 47 -3.00 8.81 5.50
N TRP A 48 -2.25 9.70 6.16
CA TRP A 48 -0.99 9.37 6.82
C TRP A 48 -1.21 8.35 7.94
N ASP A 49 -0.31 7.38 8.08
CA ASP A 49 -0.31 6.45 9.20
C ASP A 49 0.09 7.14 10.51
N ILE A 50 -0.06 6.42 11.62
CA ILE A 50 0.14 7.02 12.94
C ILE A 50 1.61 7.39 13.16
N GLU A 51 2.54 6.63 12.56
CA GLU A 51 3.97 6.93 12.60
C GLU A 51 4.28 8.26 11.89
N GLN A 52 3.73 8.46 10.69
CA GLN A 52 3.85 9.70 9.93
C GLN A 52 3.17 10.87 10.64
N MET A 53 1.99 10.64 11.22
CA MET A 53 1.32 11.66 12.02
C MET A 53 2.14 12.07 13.25
N LYS A 54 2.79 11.11 13.91
CA LYS A 54 3.69 11.41 15.04
C LYS A 54 4.92 12.23 14.65
N VAL A 55 5.44 12.04 13.43
CA VAL A 55 6.52 12.88 12.89
C VAL A 55 6.01 14.30 12.63
N ARG A 56 4.79 14.45 12.12
CA ARG A 56 4.23 15.74 11.69
C ARG A 56 3.67 16.59 12.83
N ALA A 57 2.95 15.97 13.77
CA ALA A 57 2.26 16.65 14.86
C ALA A 57 2.92 16.43 16.23
N GLY A 58 4.00 15.63 16.30
CA GLY A 58 4.66 15.25 17.55
C GLY A 58 4.06 14.00 18.20
N SER A 59 4.52 13.63 19.39
CA SER A 59 4.15 12.35 20.01
C SER A 59 2.73 12.31 20.60
N ASN A 60 2.06 13.46 20.75
CA ASN A 60 0.70 13.55 21.27
C ASN A 60 -0.33 13.31 20.16
N VAL A 61 -0.35 12.09 19.63
CA VAL A 61 -1.31 11.65 18.60
C VAL A 61 -1.88 10.29 18.95
N CYS A 62 -3.21 10.20 19.00
CA CYS A 62 -3.94 8.93 19.06
C CYS A 62 -4.89 8.77 17.87
N GLN A 63 -5.08 7.53 17.45
CA GLN A 63 -5.99 7.18 16.36
C GLN A 63 -7.28 6.59 16.96
N PHE A 64 -8.44 7.10 16.52
CA PHE A 64 -9.73 6.57 16.93
C PHE A 64 -10.26 5.49 15.98
N GLN A 65 -10.20 5.76 14.67
CA GLN A 65 -10.80 4.86 13.67
C GLN A 65 -10.16 5.01 12.30
N SER A 66 -10.29 4.00 11.44
CA SER A 66 -9.86 4.03 10.04
C SER A 66 -10.93 3.52 9.07
N TYR A 67 -10.98 4.12 7.89
CA TYR A 67 -11.90 3.79 6.81
C TYR A 67 -11.18 3.77 5.48
N THR A 68 -11.68 3.03 4.50
CA THR A 68 -11.21 3.08 3.10
C THR A 68 -11.86 4.21 2.30
N SER A 69 -12.72 5.02 2.93
CA SER A 69 -13.40 6.16 2.32
C SER A 69 -13.22 7.39 3.20
N TYR A 70 -12.78 8.49 2.58
CA TYR A 70 -12.64 9.77 3.24
C TYR A 70 -13.97 10.29 3.78
N SER A 71 -15.07 10.15 3.04
CA SER A 71 -16.38 10.61 3.48
C SER A 71 -16.88 9.87 4.72
N ASN A 72 -16.56 8.58 4.85
CA ASN A 72 -16.90 7.81 6.05
C ASN A 72 -16.08 8.27 7.26
N ALA A 73 -14.79 8.57 7.07
CA ALA A 73 -13.94 9.13 8.12
C ALA A 73 -14.43 10.51 8.58
N LEU A 74 -14.78 11.41 7.63
CA LEU A 74 -15.37 12.70 7.95
C LEU A 74 -16.71 12.58 8.67
N ASN A 75 -17.61 11.70 8.20
CA ASN A 75 -18.89 11.47 8.86
C ASN A 75 -18.71 10.95 10.29
N PHE A 76 -17.75 10.06 10.51
CA PHE A 76 -17.40 9.60 11.85
C PHE A 76 -16.86 10.75 12.71
N ALA A 77 -15.93 11.55 12.20
CA ALA A 77 -15.40 12.73 12.90
C ALA A 77 -16.51 13.72 13.27
N GLN A 78 -17.38 14.05 12.32
CA GLN A 78 -18.51 14.96 12.52
C GLN A 78 -19.49 14.46 13.58
N LYS A 79 -19.86 13.18 13.49
CA LYS A 79 -20.88 12.58 14.36
C LYS A 79 -20.41 12.42 15.81
N ASN A 80 -19.13 12.11 16.03
CA ASN A 80 -18.63 11.73 17.35
C ASN A 80 -17.87 12.87 18.04
N PHE A 81 -17.27 13.79 17.29
CA PHE A 81 -16.37 14.79 17.84
C PHE A 81 -16.68 16.22 17.37
N GLY A 82 -17.67 16.43 16.51
CA GLY A 82 -18.01 17.75 15.98
C GLY A 82 -17.27 18.15 14.69
N GLY A 83 -16.42 17.27 14.15
CA GLY A 83 -15.74 17.45 12.86
C GLY A 83 -14.26 17.79 12.99
N GLU A 84 -13.59 18.03 11.86
CA GLU A 84 -12.18 18.43 11.85
C GLU A 84 -11.95 19.76 12.59
N GLY A 85 -10.85 19.84 13.33
CA GLY A 85 -10.48 20.99 14.14
C GLY A 85 -11.18 21.11 15.48
N ALA A 86 -12.23 20.30 15.73
CA ALA A 86 -12.88 20.24 17.03
C ALA A 86 -11.94 19.72 18.11
N THR A 87 -12.13 20.18 19.35
CA THR A 87 -11.29 19.78 20.48
C THR A 87 -11.48 18.29 20.79
N CYS A 88 -10.39 17.60 21.11
CA CYS A 88 -10.40 16.20 21.51
C CYS A 88 -9.33 15.93 22.56
N SER A 89 -9.41 14.75 23.17
CA SER A 89 -8.36 14.21 24.01
C SER A 89 -8.19 12.71 23.72
N CYS A 90 -6.96 12.25 23.87
CA CYS A 90 -6.65 10.85 24.11
C CYS A 90 -6.86 10.55 25.61
#